data_AF-A0A6N7V811-F1
#
_entry.id   AF-A0A6N7V811-F1
#
_cell.length_a   1.000
_cell.length_b   1.000
_cell.length_c   1.000
_cell.angle_alpha   90.00
_cell.angle_beta   90.00
_cell.angle_gamma   90.00
#
_symmetry.space_group_name_H-M   'P 1'
#
loop_
_entity.id
_entity.type
_entity.pdbx_description
1 polymer ?
#
loop_
_entity_poly.entity_id
_entity_poly.type
_entity_poly.pdbx_seq_one_letter_code
_entity_poly.pdbx_strand_id
1 'polypeptide(L)'
;MKKIYDIGKIEIGKFVDRPNRFIAEIEIDNKVEKCHVHDSGRIRELLFQGNEVGVKRATNLEKRKTAFDVISALTQEKDERVLINSSFHRYISENILKDFDISPFGEVDSIKAEVKIGDSRLDYLLTSGDKKIWIEVKGVSLSEEKIAKFPDAPSTRACKHLKELIKLKESGDRAAVMLLVFRDSDKFRPKYETDEEFSKLFYEAKSKGVEIYPIQLRLEDGVIYYIEKKIEII
;
A
#
# COMPACT_ATOMS: atom_id res chain seq x y z
N MET A 1 -12.49 -6.25 -14.40
CA MET A 1 -11.28 -5.55 -13.91
C MET A 1 -11.17 -4.20 -14.61
N LYS A 2 -10.72 -3.15 -13.93
CA LYS A 2 -10.57 -1.80 -14.50
C LYS A 2 -9.13 -1.33 -14.30
N LYS A 3 -8.50 -0.76 -15.34
CA LYS A 3 -7.12 -0.27 -15.26
C LYS A 3 -7.07 0.96 -14.35
N ILE A 4 -6.17 0.96 -13.37
CA ILE A 4 -5.97 2.06 -12.41
C ILE A 4 -4.71 2.85 -12.72
N TYR A 5 -3.59 2.17 -12.92
CA TYR A 5 -2.30 2.84 -13.08
C TYR A 5 -1.36 2.02 -13.95
N ASP A 6 -0.54 2.71 -14.75
CA ASP A 6 0.45 2.09 -15.63
C ASP A 6 1.85 2.41 -15.10
N ILE A 7 2.48 1.41 -14.47
CA ILE A 7 3.88 1.53 -14.02
C ILE A 7 4.80 1.44 -15.25
N GLY A 8 4.35 0.87 -16.36
CA GLY A 8 5.15 0.58 -17.55
C GLY A 8 6.01 -0.67 -17.37
N LYS A 9 6.96 -0.85 -18.31
CA LYS A 9 7.80 -2.05 -18.36
C LYS A 9 8.59 -2.25 -17.07
N ILE A 10 8.46 -3.47 -16.53
CA ILE A 10 9.22 -3.97 -15.38
C ILE A 10 10.21 -5.01 -15.90
N GLU A 11 11.46 -4.89 -15.49
CA GLU A 11 12.52 -5.87 -15.78
C GLU A 11 12.53 -6.94 -14.68
N ILE A 12 12.92 -8.16 -15.02
CA ILE A 12 12.94 -9.28 -14.07
C ILE A 12 14.37 -9.56 -13.65
N GLY A 13 14.57 -9.74 -12.34
CA GLY A 13 15.83 -10.16 -11.75
C GLY A 13 15.62 -11.17 -10.62
N LYS A 14 16.73 -11.64 -10.05
CA LYS A 14 16.71 -12.57 -8.90
C LYS A 14 17.20 -11.87 -7.65
N PHE A 15 16.44 -11.98 -6.57
CA PHE A 15 16.83 -11.42 -5.29
C PHE A 15 18.05 -12.15 -4.71
N VAL A 16 19.07 -11.40 -4.31
CA VAL A 16 20.31 -11.91 -3.71
C VAL A 16 20.30 -11.67 -2.20
N ASP A 17 20.24 -10.40 -1.80
CA ASP A 17 20.25 -9.99 -0.38
C ASP A 17 19.56 -8.64 -0.17
N ARG A 18 19.24 -8.31 1.09
CA ARG A 18 18.72 -7.00 1.51
C ARG A 18 19.56 -6.49 2.69
N PRO A 19 20.73 -5.88 2.44
CA PRO A 19 21.66 -5.46 3.49
C PRO A 19 21.07 -4.43 4.47
N ASN A 20 20.06 -3.67 4.05
CA ASN A 20 19.26 -2.83 4.94
C ASN A 20 17.85 -2.60 4.37
N ARG A 21 16.97 -1.96 5.16
CA ARG A 21 15.57 -1.74 4.77
C ARG A 21 15.35 -0.98 3.45
N PHE A 22 16.34 -0.25 2.94
CA PHE A 22 16.20 0.58 1.74
C PHE A 22 17.03 0.10 0.54
N ILE A 23 17.85 -0.95 0.70
CA ILE A 23 18.72 -1.46 -0.37
C ILE A 23 18.52 -2.97 -0.48
N ALA A 24 18.22 -3.42 -1.69
CA ALA A 24 18.26 -4.81 -2.10
C ALA A 24 19.34 -5.01 -3.17
N GLU A 25 19.97 -6.16 -3.17
CA GLU A 25 20.89 -6.62 -4.20
C GLU A 25 20.16 -7.62 -5.08
N ILE A 26 20.07 -7.30 -6.36
CA ILE A 26 19.29 -8.06 -7.34
C ILE A 26 20.22 -8.44 -8.49
N GLU A 27 20.24 -9.71 -8.87
CA GLU A 27 20.92 -10.17 -10.08
C GLU A 27 20.06 -9.87 -11.31
N ILE A 28 20.56 -9.00 -12.19
CA ILE A 28 19.95 -8.57 -13.45
C ILE A 28 21.02 -8.75 -14.54
N ASP A 29 20.70 -9.46 -15.63
CA ASP A 29 21.66 -9.75 -16.72
C ASP A 29 23.03 -10.29 -16.24
N ASN A 30 23.01 -11.22 -15.26
CA ASN A 30 24.18 -11.81 -14.59
C ASN A 30 25.08 -10.80 -13.84
N LYS A 31 24.54 -9.63 -13.48
CA LYS A 31 25.22 -8.63 -12.64
C LYS A 31 24.40 -8.34 -11.39
N VAL A 32 25.07 -8.26 -10.25
CA VAL A 32 24.42 -7.86 -8.99
C VAL A 32 24.35 -6.34 -8.94
N GLU A 33 23.12 -5.82 -8.98
CA GLU A 33 22.80 -4.40 -8.96
C GLU A 33 22.17 -3.99 -7.63
N LYS A 34 22.54 -2.80 -7.15
CA LYS A 34 21.91 -2.21 -5.96
C LYS A 34 20.61 -1.51 -6.35
N CYS A 35 19.50 -2.03 -5.83
CA CYS A 35 18.16 -1.55 -6.06
C CYS A 35 17.61 -0.86 -4.80
N HIS A 36 16.90 0.25 -4.95
CA HIS A 36 16.23 0.90 -3.83
C HIS A 36 14.89 0.22 -3.52
N VAL A 37 14.63 0.00 -2.24
CA VAL A 37 13.36 -0.56 -1.75
C VAL A 37 12.54 0.56 -1.13
N HIS A 38 11.40 0.88 -1.74
CA HIS A 38 10.45 1.90 -1.27
C HIS A 38 9.45 1.31 -0.28
N ASP A 39 9.94 0.58 0.71
CA ASP A 39 9.11 -0.02 1.74
C ASP A 39 9.96 -0.24 2.99
N SER A 40 9.50 0.33 4.12
CA SER A 40 10.20 0.25 5.40
C SER A 40 9.96 -1.06 6.14
N GLY A 41 9.01 -1.87 5.67
CA GLY A 41 8.63 -3.17 6.18
C GLY A 41 9.69 -4.25 5.97
N ARG A 42 9.46 -5.40 6.60
CA ARG A 42 10.38 -6.55 6.55
C ARG A 42 10.25 -7.35 5.27
N ILE A 43 9.02 -7.54 4.77
CA ILE A 43 8.72 -8.13 3.44
C ILE A 43 9.49 -9.45 3.19
N ARG A 44 9.70 -10.27 4.22
CA ARG A 44 10.60 -11.44 4.17
C ARG A 44 10.01 -12.59 3.36
N GLU A 45 8.69 -12.64 3.29
CA GLU A 45 7.91 -13.60 2.52
C GLU A 45 8.00 -13.35 1.01
N LEU A 46 8.42 -12.15 0.59
CA LEU A 46 8.55 -11.75 -0.82
C LEU A 46 10.01 -11.44 -1.21
N LEU A 47 10.86 -11.02 -0.29
CA LEU A 47 12.29 -10.73 -0.54
C LEU A 47 13.17 -11.81 0.11
N PHE A 48 13.12 -13.02 -0.45
CA PHE A 48 13.94 -14.16 -0.04
C PHE A 48 14.92 -14.55 -1.15
N GLN A 49 16.05 -15.16 -0.78
CA GLN A 49 17.13 -15.51 -1.69
C GLN A 49 16.63 -16.35 -2.89
N GLY A 50 17.00 -15.92 -4.09
CA GLY A 50 16.62 -16.56 -5.35
C GLY A 50 15.21 -16.24 -5.83
N ASN A 51 14.41 -15.47 -5.09
CA ASN A 51 13.08 -15.10 -5.54
C ASN A 51 13.13 -14.22 -6.79
N GLU A 52 12.11 -14.35 -7.64
CA GLU A 52 11.94 -13.49 -8.79
C GLU A 52 11.37 -12.13 -8.39
N VAL A 53 12.07 -11.06 -8.74
CA VAL A 53 11.66 -9.69 -8.44
C VAL A 53 11.53 -8.87 -9.71
N GLY A 54 10.54 -7.98 -9.72
CA GLY A 54 10.41 -6.96 -10.73
C GLY A 54 11.15 -5.70 -10.31
N VAL A 55 11.98 -5.17 -11.20
CA VAL A 55 12.75 -3.93 -11.01
C VAL A 55 12.48 -2.95 -12.13
N LYS A 56 12.71 -1.66 -11.88
CA LYS A 56 12.63 -0.63 -12.90
C LYS A 56 13.84 0.27 -12.83
N ARG A 57 14.47 0.49 -13.98
CA ARG A 57 15.59 1.42 -14.09
C ARG A 57 15.13 2.84 -13.80
N ALA A 58 15.90 3.53 -12.98
CA ALA A 58 15.62 4.91 -12.63
C ALA A 58 15.94 5.86 -13.78
N THR A 59 15.14 6.91 -13.94
CA THR A 59 15.32 7.91 -15.00
C THR A 59 16.30 9.03 -14.62
N ASN A 60 16.63 9.19 -13.34
CA ASN A 60 17.41 10.30 -12.79
C ASN A 60 18.70 9.84 -12.10
N LEU A 61 19.51 9.03 -12.78
CA LEU A 61 20.70 8.37 -12.23
C LEU A 61 21.72 9.32 -11.60
N GLU A 62 21.85 10.55 -12.09
CA GLU A 62 22.78 11.55 -11.55
C GLU A 62 22.47 11.99 -10.12
N LYS A 63 21.22 11.80 -9.66
CA LYS A 63 20.74 12.27 -8.35
C LYS A 63 20.56 11.15 -7.34
N ARG A 64 20.91 9.90 -7.68
CA ARG A 64 20.66 8.74 -6.83
C ARG A 64 21.82 7.75 -6.83
N LYS A 65 21.93 6.99 -5.75
CA LYS A 65 23.00 6.00 -5.53
C LYS A 65 22.71 4.63 -6.13
N THR A 66 21.45 4.34 -6.46
CA THR A 66 20.99 3.04 -6.98
C THR A 66 20.49 3.21 -8.41
N ALA A 67 20.79 2.26 -9.30
CA ALA A 67 20.36 2.36 -10.69
C ALA A 67 18.90 1.92 -10.92
N PHE A 68 18.36 1.15 -9.97
CA PHE A 68 17.04 0.55 -10.07
C PHE A 68 16.21 0.77 -8.80
N ASP A 69 14.90 0.68 -8.95
CA ASP A 69 13.95 0.52 -7.87
C ASP A 69 13.37 -0.89 -7.91
N VAL A 70 13.22 -1.53 -6.75
CA VAL A 70 12.42 -2.75 -6.63
C VAL A 70 10.95 -2.34 -6.75
N ILE A 71 10.21 -3.02 -7.61
CA ILE A 71 8.81 -2.72 -7.94
C ILE A 71 7.88 -3.79 -7.37
N SER A 72 8.21 -5.05 -7.64
CA SER A 72 7.36 -6.18 -7.31
C SER A 72 8.18 -7.41 -6.96
N ALA A 73 7.52 -8.40 -6.37
CA ALA A 73 8.09 -9.71 -6.09
C ALA A 73 7.04 -10.78 -6.36
N LEU A 74 7.50 -11.96 -6.76
CA LEU A 74 6.64 -13.11 -6.93
C LEU A 74 6.38 -13.79 -5.58
N THR A 75 5.19 -14.33 -5.37
CA THR A 75 4.88 -15.15 -4.18
C THR A 75 5.72 -16.43 -4.17
N GLN A 76 5.83 -17.07 -2.99
CA GLN A 76 6.54 -18.35 -2.85
C GLN A 76 5.89 -19.46 -3.70
N GLU A 77 4.56 -19.41 -3.82
CA GLU A 77 3.71 -20.29 -4.60
C GLU A 77 3.83 -20.03 -6.12
N LYS A 78 4.44 -18.90 -6.51
CA LYS A 78 4.65 -18.47 -7.91
C LYS A 78 3.37 -18.23 -8.71
N ASP A 79 2.30 -17.88 -8.03
CA ASP A 79 0.97 -17.64 -8.61
C ASP A 79 0.59 -16.16 -8.71
N GLU A 80 1.21 -15.30 -7.91
CA GLU A 80 0.88 -13.88 -7.85
C GLU A 80 2.14 -13.00 -7.87
N ARG A 81 2.08 -11.91 -8.64
CA ARG A 81 3.08 -10.83 -8.60
C ARG A 81 2.57 -9.68 -7.75
N VAL A 82 3.27 -9.39 -6.67
CA VAL A 82 2.83 -8.45 -5.64
C VAL A 82 3.58 -7.13 -5.82
N LEU A 83 2.84 -6.02 -5.85
CA LEU A 83 3.44 -4.69 -5.77
C LEU A 83 4.01 -4.49 -4.35
N ILE A 84 5.30 -4.16 -4.24
CA ILE A 84 5.97 -3.87 -2.95
C ILE A 84 6.59 -2.48 -2.91
N ASN A 85 6.41 -1.69 -3.96
CA ASN A 85 6.91 -0.32 -4.02
C ASN A 85 5.82 0.68 -3.63
N SER A 86 5.90 1.16 -2.38
CA SER A 86 4.87 2.05 -1.83
C SER A 86 4.84 3.44 -2.46
N SER A 87 5.86 3.84 -3.23
CA SER A 87 5.85 5.14 -3.93
C SER A 87 4.72 5.23 -4.97
N PHE A 88 4.22 4.09 -5.46
CA PHE A 88 3.08 4.04 -6.36
C PHE A 88 1.72 4.17 -5.67
N HIS A 89 1.64 3.93 -4.35
CA HIS A 89 0.37 3.92 -3.63
C HIS A 89 -0.37 5.24 -3.81
N ARG A 90 0.33 6.38 -3.72
CA ARG A 90 -0.24 7.71 -3.95
C ARG A 90 -0.94 7.83 -5.30
N TYR A 91 -0.30 7.39 -6.38
CA TYR A 91 -0.88 7.49 -7.72
C TYR A 91 -2.05 6.52 -7.92
N ILE A 92 -1.94 5.32 -7.36
CA ILE A 92 -2.99 4.30 -7.39
C ILE A 92 -4.23 4.81 -6.63
N SER A 93 -4.07 5.26 -5.39
CA SER A 93 -5.19 5.77 -4.58
C SER A 93 -5.78 7.04 -5.17
N GLU A 94 -4.96 7.96 -5.70
CA GLU A 94 -5.48 9.17 -6.34
C GLU A 94 -6.32 8.84 -7.59
N ASN A 95 -5.89 7.87 -8.41
CA ASN A 95 -6.67 7.43 -9.57
C ASN A 95 -7.97 6.73 -9.17
N ILE A 96 -7.97 5.93 -8.10
CA ILE A 96 -9.19 5.33 -7.55
C ILE A 96 -10.15 6.41 -7.05
N LEU A 97 -9.66 7.41 -6.32
CA LEU A 97 -10.48 8.49 -5.76
C LEU A 97 -11.10 9.39 -6.84
N LYS A 98 -10.42 9.56 -7.99
CA LYS A 98 -10.92 10.31 -9.15
C LYS A 98 -11.90 9.53 -10.03
N ASP A 99 -11.99 8.21 -9.84
CA ASP A 99 -12.86 7.34 -10.61
C ASP A 99 -14.11 7.01 -9.78
N PHE A 100 -15.21 7.71 -10.05
CA PHE A 100 -16.41 7.65 -9.21
C PHE A 100 -17.13 6.30 -9.22
N ASP A 101 -16.87 5.45 -10.22
CA ASP A 101 -17.40 4.07 -10.26
C ASP A 101 -16.68 3.15 -9.26
N ILE A 102 -15.43 3.48 -8.91
CA ILE A 102 -14.56 2.66 -8.05
C ILE A 102 -14.43 3.27 -6.66
N SER A 103 -14.38 4.60 -6.58
CA SER A 103 -14.20 5.34 -5.34
C SER A 103 -15.31 4.97 -4.34
N PRO A 104 -14.96 4.50 -3.13
CA PRO A 104 -15.97 4.21 -2.11
C PRO A 104 -16.69 5.46 -1.59
N PHE A 105 -16.23 6.65 -2.00
CA PHE A 105 -16.81 7.93 -1.64
C PHE A 105 -17.70 8.52 -2.74
N GLY A 106 -17.81 7.86 -3.90
CA GLY A 106 -18.52 8.37 -5.07
C GLY A 106 -17.89 9.66 -5.61
N GLU A 107 -18.72 10.51 -6.21
CA GLU A 107 -18.34 11.83 -6.68
C GLU A 107 -18.08 12.80 -5.52
N VAL A 108 -17.00 13.57 -5.63
CA VAL A 108 -16.55 14.56 -4.64
C VAL A 108 -16.15 15.86 -5.33
N ASP A 109 -16.32 16.99 -4.64
CA ASP A 109 -16.04 18.32 -5.19
C ASP A 109 -14.53 18.58 -5.31
N SER A 110 -13.75 18.07 -4.36
CA SER A 110 -12.30 18.25 -4.37
C SER A 110 -11.55 17.13 -3.69
N ILE A 111 -10.31 16.92 -4.14
CA ILE A 111 -9.34 15.97 -3.60
C ILE A 111 -8.05 16.73 -3.32
N LYS A 112 -7.68 16.86 -2.05
CA LYS A 112 -6.41 17.46 -1.64
C LYS A 112 -5.54 16.41 -0.99
N ALA A 113 -4.30 16.28 -1.47
CA ALA A 113 -3.36 15.29 -0.94
C ALA A 113 -2.36 15.89 0.05
N GLU A 114 -1.67 15.04 0.82
CA GLU A 114 -0.60 15.41 1.77
C GLU A 114 -1.03 16.46 2.81
N VAL A 115 -2.22 16.29 3.39
CA VAL A 115 -2.83 17.32 4.22
C VAL A 115 -2.33 17.23 5.67
N LYS A 116 -1.72 18.32 6.13
CA LYS A 116 -1.20 18.43 7.51
C LYS A 116 -2.35 18.53 8.51
N ILE A 117 -2.24 17.76 9.60
CA ILE A 117 -3.12 17.84 10.77
C ILE A 117 -2.27 17.76 12.04
N GLY A 118 -2.24 18.87 12.81
CA GLY A 118 -1.31 19.01 13.94
C GLY A 118 0.14 18.71 13.51
N ASP A 119 0.77 17.73 14.18
CA ASP A 119 2.12 17.22 13.87
C ASP A 119 2.12 15.95 13.02
N SER A 120 1.01 15.67 12.33
CA SER A 120 0.87 14.54 11.41
C SER A 120 0.47 15.04 10.02
N ARG A 121 0.42 14.11 9.08
CA ARG A 121 -0.05 14.31 7.73
C ARG A 121 -0.82 13.07 7.31
N LEU A 122 -2.06 13.28 6.88
CA LEU A 122 -2.91 12.26 6.27
C LEU A 122 -2.80 12.36 4.75
N ASP A 123 -3.02 11.25 4.07
CA ASP A 123 -2.80 11.15 2.63
C ASP A 123 -3.77 12.04 1.83
N TYR A 124 -5.04 12.11 2.24
CA TYR A 124 -6.04 12.95 1.56
C TYR A 124 -7.06 13.63 2.50
N LEU A 125 -7.57 14.75 2.02
CA LEU A 125 -8.81 15.39 2.44
C LEU A 125 -9.71 15.55 1.22
N LEU A 126 -10.91 14.98 1.26
CA LEU A 126 -11.95 15.19 0.26
C LEU A 126 -13.02 16.15 0.80
N THR A 127 -13.69 16.84 -0.12
CA THR A 127 -14.88 17.64 0.19
C THR A 127 -16.05 17.21 -0.69
N SER A 128 -17.24 17.10 -0.10
CA SER A 128 -18.51 16.87 -0.81
C SER A 128 -19.61 17.67 -0.10
N GLY A 129 -19.98 18.81 -0.68
CA GLY A 129 -20.71 19.87 -0.01
C GLY A 129 -19.98 20.33 1.25
N ASP A 130 -20.71 20.39 2.36
CA ASP A 130 -20.16 20.79 3.67
C ASP A 130 -19.39 19.67 4.39
N LYS A 131 -19.34 18.45 3.82
CA LYS A 131 -18.72 17.29 4.47
C LYS A 131 -17.26 17.16 4.08
N LYS A 132 -16.41 16.98 5.08
CA LYS A 132 -14.99 16.62 4.93
C LYS A 132 -14.80 15.13 5.14
N ILE A 133 -13.93 14.53 4.33
CA ILE A 133 -13.54 13.11 4.47
C ILE A 133 -12.02 13.06 4.53
N TRP A 134 -11.48 12.70 5.69
CA TRP A 134 -10.04 12.51 5.90
C TRP A 134 -9.66 11.07 5.62
N ILE A 135 -8.60 10.85 4.86
CA ILE A 135 -8.24 9.51 4.38
C ILE A 135 -6.77 9.24 4.63
N GLU A 136 -6.51 8.07 5.19
CA GLU A 136 -5.19 7.44 5.24
C GLU A 136 -5.17 6.21 4.34
N VAL A 137 -4.08 6.03 3.59
CA VAL A 137 -3.84 4.89 2.70
C VAL A 137 -2.82 3.95 3.33
N LYS A 138 -3.09 2.65 3.29
CA LYS A 138 -2.13 1.59 3.66
C LYS A 138 -1.98 0.60 2.51
N GLY A 139 -0.74 0.27 2.17
CA GLY A 139 -0.45 -0.85 1.28
C GLY A 139 -0.45 -2.16 2.04
N VAL A 140 -1.07 -3.19 1.46
CA VAL A 140 -1.18 -4.52 2.03
C VAL A 140 -0.66 -5.55 1.03
N SER A 141 0.56 -6.02 1.27
CA SER A 141 1.26 -7.02 0.45
C SER A 141 1.29 -8.42 1.10
N LEU A 142 0.99 -8.51 2.40
CA LEU A 142 0.92 -9.77 3.14
C LEU A 142 -0.50 -10.35 3.08
N SER A 143 -0.59 -11.61 2.67
CA SER A 143 -1.80 -12.42 2.75
C SER A 143 -1.44 -13.88 3.00
N GLU A 144 -2.20 -14.53 3.89
CA GLU A 144 -2.06 -15.93 4.27
C GLU A 144 -3.46 -16.54 4.22
N GLU A 145 -3.64 -17.64 3.48
CA GLU A 145 -4.94 -18.31 3.32
C GLU A 145 -6.07 -17.36 2.85
N LYS A 146 -5.75 -16.45 1.91
CA LYS A 146 -6.66 -15.39 1.43
C LYS A 146 -7.13 -14.41 2.51
N ILE A 147 -6.37 -14.30 3.60
CA ILE A 147 -6.56 -13.29 4.65
C ILE A 147 -5.42 -12.28 4.54
N ALA A 148 -5.74 -11.10 4.01
CA ALA A 148 -4.85 -9.96 3.96
C ALA A 148 -4.55 -9.43 5.38
N LYS A 149 -3.30 -9.05 5.63
CA LYS A 149 -2.84 -8.65 6.97
C LYS A 149 -1.97 -7.41 6.95
N PHE A 150 -2.14 -6.53 7.92
CA PHE A 150 -1.32 -5.33 8.11
C PHE A 150 -1.17 -5.00 9.62
N PRO A 151 -0.01 -4.54 10.12
CA PRO A 151 1.23 -4.29 9.38
C PRO A 151 2.16 -5.51 9.32
N ASP A 152 3.19 -5.42 8.48
CA ASP A 152 4.27 -6.42 8.38
C ASP A 152 5.42 -6.18 9.39
N ALA A 153 5.50 -4.98 9.95
CA ALA A 153 6.35 -4.59 11.07
C ALA A 153 5.63 -3.60 12.01
N PRO A 154 5.95 -3.54 13.31
CA PRO A 154 5.37 -2.56 14.23
C PRO A 154 5.51 -1.12 13.70
N SER A 155 4.44 -0.33 13.79
CA SER A 155 4.40 1.01 13.20
C SER A 155 3.72 2.04 14.09
N THR A 156 4.54 2.73 14.89
CA THR A 156 4.09 3.87 15.73
C THR A 156 3.43 4.97 14.90
N ARG A 157 3.87 5.16 13.65
CA ARG A 157 3.26 6.10 12.71
C ARG A 157 1.84 5.67 12.33
N ALA A 158 1.62 4.39 12.02
CA ALA A 158 0.28 3.90 11.71
C ALA A 158 -0.68 4.04 12.91
N CYS A 159 -0.21 3.74 14.11
CA CYS A 159 -0.97 3.96 15.36
C CYS A 159 -1.33 5.45 15.55
N LYS A 160 -0.37 6.37 15.33
CA LYS A 160 -0.62 7.82 15.40
C LYS A 160 -1.73 8.23 14.42
N HIS A 161 -1.69 7.74 13.18
CA HIS A 161 -2.67 8.11 12.17
C HIS A 161 -4.08 7.59 12.52
N LEU A 162 -4.22 6.38 13.06
CA LEU A 162 -5.52 5.88 13.56
C LEU A 162 -6.08 6.76 14.69
N LYS A 163 -5.24 7.18 15.64
CA LYS A 163 -5.64 8.10 16.72
C LYS A 163 -6.11 9.45 16.17
N GLU A 164 -5.46 9.99 15.14
CA GLU A 164 -5.90 11.23 14.48
C GLU A 164 -7.23 11.05 13.74
N LEU A 165 -7.42 9.94 13.02
CA LEU A 165 -8.69 9.63 12.35
C LEU A 165 -9.85 9.48 13.35
N ILE A 166 -9.60 8.86 14.51
CA ILE A 166 -10.58 8.79 15.60
C ILE A 166 -10.99 10.19 16.06
N LYS A 167 -10.03 11.08 16.34
CA LYS A 167 -10.32 12.45 16.78
C LYS A 167 -11.12 13.24 15.74
N LEU A 168 -10.77 13.09 14.45
CA LEU A 168 -11.48 13.74 13.35
C LEU A 168 -12.93 13.26 13.27
N LYS A 169 -13.14 11.95 13.47
CA LYS A 169 -14.48 11.37 13.53
C LYS A 169 -15.29 11.89 14.72
N GLU A 170 -14.66 11.98 15.88
CA GLU A 170 -15.26 12.56 17.10
C GLU A 170 -15.59 14.05 16.95
N SER A 171 -14.82 14.80 16.14
CA SER A 171 -15.12 16.20 15.83
C SER A 171 -16.21 16.40 14.77
N GLY A 172 -16.78 15.32 14.22
CA GLY A 172 -17.90 15.37 13.28
C GLY A 172 -17.53 15.24 11.81
N ASP A 173 -16.25 15.18 11.45
CA ASP A 173 -15.82 14.91 10.08
C ASP A 173 -15.95 13.41 9.76
N ARG A 174 -15.99 13.04 8.48
CA ARG A 174 -15.77 11.64 8.08
C ARG A 174 -14.27 11.35 8.10
N ALA A 175 -13.93 10.12 8.45
CA ALA A 175 -12.56 9.64 8.51
C ALA A 175 -12.54 8.21 7.96
N ALA A 176 -11.54 7.89 7.14
CA ALA A 176 -11.44 6.61 6.48
C ALA A 176 -10.01 6.08 6.36
N VAL A 177 -9.89 4.76 6.30
CA VAL A 177 -8.67 4.05 5.91
C VAL A 177 -8.94 3.31 4.60
N MET A 178 -8.14 3.60 3.57
CA MET A 178 -8.12 2.82 2.34
C MET A 178 -6.97 1.80 2.41
N LEU A 179 -7.30 0.52 2.32
CA LEU A 179 -6.31 -0.56 2.28
C LEU A 179 -6.13 -1.00 0.83
N LEU A 180 -4.98 -0.72 0.24
CA LEU A 180 -4.62 -1.18 -1.10
C LEU A 180 -4.11 -2.62 -0.99
N VAL A 181 -4.96 -3.60 -1.32
CA VAL A 181 -4.67 -5.03 -1.15
C VAL A 181 -4.13 -5.60 -2.45
N PHE A 182 -2.84 -5.94 -2.46
CA PHE A 182 -2.12 -6.42 -3.66
C PHE A 182 -2.01 -7.95 -3.76
N ARG A 183 -2.71 -8.68 -2.87
CA ARG A 183 -2.79 -10.15 -2.84
C ARG A 183 -4.24 -10.59 -3.00
N ASP A 184 -4.53 -11.65 -3.74
CA ASP A 184 -5.90 -12.17 -3.83
C ASP A 184 -6.41 -12.58 -2.44
N SER A 185 -7.34 -11.82 -1.89
CA SER A 185 -7.79 -11.99 -0.51
C SER A 185 -9.31 -11.85 -0.41
N ASP A 186 -9.93 -12.71 0.40
CA ASP A 186 -11.37 -12.67 0.68
C ASP A 186 -11.65 -11.91 1.99
N LYS A 187 -10.65 -11.86 2.87
CA LYS A 187 -10.76 -11.26 4.20
C LYS A 187 -9.56 -10.37 4.50
N PHE A 188 -9.74 -9.47 5.46
CA PHE A 188 -8.69 -8.64 6.03
C PHE A 188 -8.79 -8.62 7.55
N ARG A 189 -7.64 -8.70 8.23
CA ARG A 189 -7.53 -8.37 9.65
C ARG A 189 -6.23 -7.63 9.95
N PRO A 190 -6.19 -6.77 10.99
CA PRO A 190 -4.91 -6.31 11.50
C PRO A 190 -4.08 -7.50 12.04
N LYS A 191 -2.76 -7.43 11.87
CA LYS A 191 -1.83 -8.48 12.30
C LYS A 191 -1.44 -8.27 13.75
N TYR A 192 -2.29 -8.73 14.67
CA TYR A 192 -2.07 -8.65 16.12
C TYR A 192 -0.71 -9.19 16.55
N GLU A 193 -0.26 -10.27 15.91
CA GLU A 193 1.01 -10.92 16.19
C GLU A 193 2.23 -10.04 15.86
N THR A 194 2.06 -9.07 14.97
CA THR A 194 3.08 -8.08 14.62
C THR A 194 2.97 -6.82 15.48
N ASP A 195 1.75 -6.28 15.62
CA ASP A 195 1.49 -5.00 16.30
C ASP A 195 0.14 -5.05 17.02
N GLU A 196 0.19 -5.39 18.30
CA GLU A 196 -0.97 -5.46 19.19
C GLU A 196 -1.62 -4.08 19.37
N GLU A 197 -0.84 -3.00 19.51
CA GLU A 197 -1.37 -1.64 19.68
C GLU A 197 -2.13 -1.21 18.43
N PHE A 198 -1.55 -1.40 17.25
CA PHE A 198 -2.21 -1.10 15.99
C PHE A 198 -3.52 -1.86 15.85
N SER A 199 -3.53 -3.15 16.21
CA SER A 199 -4.73 -3.99 16.08
C SER A 199 -5.86 -3.52 17.00
N LYS A 200 -5.55 -3.15 18.25
CA LYS A 200 -6.53 -2.56 19.18
C LYS A 200 -7.08 -1.25 18.64
N LEU A 201 -6.20 -0.35 18.18
CA LEU A 201 -6.59 0.95 17.63
C LEU A 201 -7.41 0.81 16.33
N PHE A 202 -7.12 -0.19 15.51
CA PHE A 202 -7.87 -0.44 14.28
C PHE A 202 -9.33 -0.78 14.58
N TYR A 203 -9.57 -1.70 15.52
CA TYR A 203 -10.93 -2.05 15.92
C TYR A 203 -11.60 -0.92 16.72
N GLU A 204 -10.87 -0.16 17.54
CA GLU A 204 -11.38 1.05 18.19
C GLU A 204 -11.85 2.07 17.13
N ALA A 205 -11.01 2.37 16.14
CA ALA A 205 -11.33 3.29 15.05
C ALA A 205 -12.60 2.87 14.31
N LYS A 206 -12.68 1.58 13.94
CA LYS A 206 -13.89 1.01 13.32
C LYS A 206 -15.13 1.15 14.21
N SER A 207 -15.01 0.88 15.52
CA SER A 207 -16.13 1.02 16.47
C SER A 207 -16.60 2.46 16.65
N LYS A 208 -15.69 3.43 16.51
CA LYS A 208 -15.99 4.87 16.55
C LYS A 208 -16.49 5.42 15.20
N GLY A 209 -16.61 4.56 14.19
CA GLY A 209 -17.16 4.92 12.88
C GLY A 209 -16.15 5.50 11.90
N VAL A 210 -14.85 5.26 12.11
CA VAL A 210 -13.85 5.39 11.04
C VAL A 210 -14.13 4.31 10.00
N GLU A 211 -14.30 4.74 8.76
CA GLU A 211 -14.70 3.88 7.64
C GLU A 211 -13.48 3.12 7.12
N ILE A 212 -13.60 1.83 6.82
CA ILE A 212 -12.46 1.02 6.36
C ILE A 212 -12.81 0.40 5.01
N TYR A 213 -11.99 0.68 4.01
CA TYR A 213 -12.20 0.26 2.63
C TYR A 213 -11.01 -0.57 2.13
N PRO A 214 -11.08 -1.90 2.25
CA PRO A 214 -10.15 -2.75 1.53
C PRO A 214 -10.49 -2.81 0.04
N ILE A 215 -9.49 -2.58 -0.80
CA ILE A 215 -9.62 -2.48 -2.25
C ILE A 215 -8.71 -3.53 -2.87
N GLN A 216 -9.31 -4.52 -3.55
CA GLN A 216 -8.58 -5.57 -4.23
C GLN A 216 -7.92 -5.04 -5.50
N LEU A 217 -6.60 -5.16 -5.57
CA LEU A 217 -5.78 -4.78 -6.70
C LEU A 217 -4.99 -5.99 -7.20
N ARG A 218 -4.61 -5.93 -8.48
CA ARG A 218 -3.71 -6.91 -9.12
C ARG A 218 -2.68 -6.18 -9.98
N LEU A 219 -1.43 -6.60 -9.88
CA LEU A 219 -0.37 -6.18 -10.79
C LEU A 219 -0.21 -7.24 -11.89
N GLU A 220 -0.39 -6.82 -13.14
CA GLU A 220 -0.27 -7.67 -14.32
C GLU A 220 0.41 -6.86 -15.44
N ASP A 221 1.53 -7.36 -15.97
CA ASP A 221 2.31 -6.73 -17.04
C ASP A 221 2.67 -5.24 -16.81
N GLY A 222 2.98 -4.88 -15.56
CA GLY A 222 3.30 -3.49 -15.20
C GLY A 222 2.08 -2.58 -15.03
N VAL A 223 0.88 -3.12 -15.15
CA VAL A 223 -0.38 -2.39 -14.99
C VAL A 223 -1.07 -2.83 -13.70
N ILE A 224 -1.54 -1.84 -12.94
CA ILE A 224 -2.37 -2.06 -11.75
C ILE A 224 -3.83 -2.05 -12.17
N TYR A 225 -4.54 -3.11 -11.82
CA TYR A 225 -5.97 -3.28 -12.07
C TYR A 225 -6.74 -3.31 -10.76
N TYR A 226 -7.89 -2.64 -10.75
CA TYR A 226 -8.94 -2.85 -9.77
C TYR A 226 -9.73 -4.11 -10.10
N ILE A 227 -9.94 -4.93 -9.07
CA ILE A 227 -10.77 -6.12 -9.13
C ILE A 227 -12.00 -5.87 -8.26
N GLU A 228 -13.18 -5.92 -8.87
CA GLU A 228 -14.44 -5.80 -8.14
C GLU A 228 -14.64 -7.06 -7.28
N LYS A 229 -14.28 -6.92 -6.01
CA LYS A 229 -14.31 -8.01 -5.03
C LYS A 229 -14.53 -7.42 -3.66
N LYS A 230 -15.46 -8.00 -2.90
CA LYS A 230 -15.67 -7.66 -1.49
C LYS A 230 -14.61 -8.38 -0.64
N ILE A 231 -13.95 -7.61 0.22
CA ILE A 231 -13.03 -8.13 1.24
C ILE A 231 -13.69 -7.91 2.60
N GLU A 232 -13.96 -8.99 3.33
CA GLU A 232 -14.58 -8.93 4.65
C GLU A 232 -13.55 -8.56 5.72
N ILE A 233 -13.89 -7.62 6.60
CA ILE A 233 -13.05 -7.28 7.76
C ILE A 233 -13.43 -8.21 8.91
N ILE A 234 -12.48 -9.03 9.35
CA ILE A 234 -12.65 -9.99 10.46
C ILE A 234 -11.84 -9.59 11.70
#